data_AF-A0A164TFI7-F1
#
_entry.id   AF-A0A164TFI7-F1
#
_cell.length_a   1.000
_cell.length_b   1.000
_cell.length_c   1.000
_cell.angle_alpha   90.00
_cell.angle_beta   90.00
_cell.angle_gamma   90.00
#
_symmetry.space_group_name_H-M   'P 1'
#
loop_
_entity.id
_entity.type
_entity.pdbx_description
1 polymer ?
#
loop_
_entity_poly.entity_id
_entity_poly.type
_entity_poly.pdbx_seq_one_letter_code
_entity_poly.pdbx_strand_id
1 'polypeptide(L)'
;LSKADVEAIRKDLQDIIKPSWIGSLPKDLGSKRHGKLKSDQWRSIATIFLPITLIRRWSTSKSGADDSQKQDILDNTMDLYMTRYLTNLKNLHPHLKLRPVHHAALHLSEFLKMYGPVHGWWTFPFERLIGTLQKITTNEKLGELEETMLHTFIASSNMRNILTSPRLPPVLQHC
;
A
#
# COMPACT_ATOMS: atom_id res chain seq x y z
N LEU A 1 0.19 16.70 15.67
CA LEU A 1 1.09 15.65 16.19
C LEU A 1 2.00 16.26 17.24
N SER A 2 1.96 15.74 18.47
CA SER A 2 2.89 16.12 19.54
C SER A 2 4.29 15.56 19.26
N LYS A 3 5.32 16.07 19.96
CA LYS A 3 6.69 15.50 19.89
C LYS A 3 6.70 14.00 20.22
N ALA A 4 5.88 13.58 21.17
CA ALA A 4 5.74 12.18 21.57
C ALA A 4 5.13 11.32 20.44
N ASP A 5 4.22 11.86 19.64
CA ASP A 5 3.64 11.14 18.50
C ASP A 5 4.66 10.96 17.37
N VAL A 6 5.47 11.99 17.10
CA VAL A 6 6.53 11.92 16.09
C VAL A 6 7.59 10.89 16.48
N GLU A 7 7.96 10.82 17.76
CA GLU A 7 8.92 9.82 18.23
C GLU A 7 8.34 8.41 18.18
N ALA A 8 7.05 8.24 18.47
CA ALA A 8 6.36 6.96 18.29
C ALA A 8 6.35 6.52 16.82
N ILE A 9 6.11 7.44 15.88
CA ILE A 9 6.19 7.16 14.43
C ILE A 9 7.59 6.69 14.04
N ARG A 10 8.65 7.34 14.54
CA ARG A 10 10.04 6.94 14.26
C ARG A 10 10.38 5.58 14.82
N LYS A 11 9.89 5.26 16.03
CA LYS A 11 10.07 3.95 16.63
C LYS A 11 9.35 2.87 15.82
N ASP A 12 8.08 3.07 15.52
CA ASP A 12 7.28 2.11 14.77
C ASP A 12 7.84 1.89 13.36
N LEU A 13 8.38 2.93 12.71
CA LEU A 13 9.09 2.80 11.43
C LEU A 13 10.28 1.83 11.46
N GLN A 14 10.96 1.69 12.61
CA GLN A 14 12.09 0.79 12.78
C GLN A 14 11.65 -0.62 13.13
N ASP A 15 10.56 -0.75 13.89
CA ASP A 15 10.07 -2.02 14.42
C ASP A 15 9.11 -2.73 13.44
N ILE A 16 8.48 -2.01 12.51
CA ILE A 16 7.58 -2.59 11.51
C ILE A 16 8.37 -3.48 10.55
N ILE A 17 8.06 -4.78 10.61
CA ILE A 17 8.47 -5.75 9.59
C ILE A 17 7.74 -5.38 8.29
N LYS A 18 8.49 -4.78 7.37
CA LYS A 18 7.96 -4.38 6.07
C LYS A 18 8.23 -5.46 5.02
N PRO A 19 7.28 -5.73 4.11
CA PRO A 19 7.53 -6.56 2.94
C PRO A 19 8.68 -6.00 2.07
N SER A 20 9.34 -6.88 1.32
CA SER A 20 10.49 -6.54 0.47
C SER A 20 10.21 -5.47 -0.59
N TRP A 21 8.94 -5.33 -0.99
CA TRP A 21 8.49 -4.36 -2.00
C TRP A 21 8.24 -2.95 -1.44
N ILE A 22 8.26 -2.75 -0.12
CA ILE A 22 8.21 -1.40 0.48
C ILE A 22 9.61 -0.83 0.46
N GLY A 23 9.80 0.30 -0.23
CA GLY A 23 11.07 1.03 -0.25
C GLY A 23 11.56 1.37 1.17
N SER A 24 12.88 1.53 1.35
CA SER A 24 13.39 1.95 2.65
C SER A 24 12.91 3.36 2.98
N LEU A 25 12.38 3.53 4.19
CA LEU A 25 12.05 4.83 4.73
C LEU A 25 13.20 5.39 5.58
N PRO A 26 13.34 6.72 5.69
CA PRO A 26 14.28 7.34 6.60
C PRO A 26 13.96 7.00 8.05
N LYS A 27 14.96 6.55 8.81
CA LYS A 27 14.82 6.24 10.24
C LYS A 27 14.60 7.51 11.07
N ASP A 28 15.15 8.64 10.62
CA ASP A 28 15.06 9.95 11.24
C ASP A 28 14.01 10.84 10.56
N LEU A 29 12.83 10.26 10.29
CA LEU A 29 11.73 10.97 9.63
C LEU A 29 11.43 12.33 10.32
N GLY A 30 11.37 13.39 9.51
CA GLY A 30 11.14 14.75 9.99
C GLY A 30 12.35 15.45 10.61
N SER A 31 13.55 14.84 10.57
CA SER A 31 14.79 15.55 10.90
C SER A 31 15.16 16.53 9.79
N LYS A 32 15.79 17.67 10.14
CA LYS A 32 16.35 18.61 9.15
C LYS A 32 17.51 18.01 8.36
N ARG A 33 18.08 16.88 8.81
CA ARG A 33 19.32 16.29 8.28
C ARG A 33 19.10 15.40 7.07
N HIS A 34 17.92 14.81 6.92
CA HIS A 34 17.66 13.78 5.90
C HIS A 34 17.28 14.31 4.50
N GLY A 35 17.01 15.61 4.36
CA GLY A 35 16.60 16.20 3.10
C GLY A 35 15.15 15.85 2.69
N LYS A 36 14.84 15.95 1.39
CA LYS A 36 13.48 15.77 0.85
C LYS A 36 13.14 14.29 0.66
N LEU A 37 11.95 13.89 1.08
CA LEU A 37 11.38 12.57 0.81
C LEU A 37 10.99 12.41 -0.66
N LYS A 38 11.19 11.21 -1.21
CA LYS A 38 10.69 10.84 -2.54
C LYS A 38 9.17 10.62 -2.50
N SER A 39 8.51 10.74 -3.66
CA SER A 39 7.05 10.56 -3.79
C SER A 39 6.57 9.21 -3.26
N ASP A 40 7.28 8.13 -3.58
CA ASP A 40 6.97 6.77 -3.12
C ASP A 40 7.10 6.60 -1.59
N GLN A 41 8.07 7.31 -0.99
CA GLN A 41 8.27 7.33 0.46
C GLN A 41 7.13 8.09 1.14
N TRP A 42 6.73 9.26 0.60
CA TRP A 42 5.57 10.00 1.08
C TRP A 42 4.29 9.17 1.05
N ARG A 43 4.05 8.46 -0.06
CA ARG A 43 2.91 7.57 -0.20
C ARG A 43 2.93 6.50 0.88
N SER A 44 4.05 5.78 1.01
CA SER A 44 4.20 4.71 2.00
C SER A 44 3.98 5.22 3.43
N ILE A 45 4.52 6.39 3.77
CA ILE A 45 4.31 7.01 5.08
C ILE A 45 2.83 7.30 5.30
N ALA A 46 2.17 7.98 4.35
CA ALA A 46 0.79 8.41 4.50
C ALA A 46 -0.24 7.26 4.50
N THR A 47 0.03 6.17 3.77
CA THR A 47 -0.96 5.09 3.57
C THR A 47 -0.69 3.85 4.41
N ILE A 48 0.49 3.72 5.02
CA ILE A 48 0.89 2.52 5.77
C ILE A 48 1.35 2.90 7.17
N PHE A 49 2.47 3.59 7.27
CA PHE A 49 3.14 3.77 8.57
C PHE A 49 2.40 4.73 9.48
N LEU A 50 1.88 5.83 8.95
CA LEU A 50 1.16 6.83 9.71
C LEU A 50 -0.20 6.27 10.20
N PRO A 51 -1.04 5.65 9.37
CA PRO A 51 -2.25 4.98 9.86
C PRO A 51 -1.96 3.89 10.89
N ILE A 52 -0.98 3.01 10.66
CA ILE A 52 -0.64 1.93 11.61
C ILE A 52 -0.21 2.49 12.96
N THR A 53 0.70 3.46 12.97
CA THR A 53 1.21 4.05 14.22
C THR A 53 0.10 4.80 14.97
N LEU A 54 -0.70 5.59 14.25
CA LEU A 54 -1.76 6.38 14.86
C LEU A 54 -2.90 5.50 15.38
N ILE A 55 -3.29 4.45 14.63
CA ILE A 55 -4.26 3.45 15.10
C ILE A 55 -3.68 2.74 16.32
N ARG A 56 -2.46 2.19 16.29
CA ARG A 56 -1.87 1.50 17.45
C ARG A 56 -1.85 2.37 18.71
N ARG A 57 -1.57 3.66 18.55
CA ARG A 57 -1.41 4.61 19.66
C ARG A 57 -2.74 5.17 20.16
N TRP A 58 -3.72 5.33 19.30
CA TRP A 58 -4.99 5.99 19.63
C TRP A 58 -6.19 5.01 19.70
N SER A 59 -6.06 3.77 19.18
CA SER A 59 -7.12 2.75 19.20
C SER A 59 -7.23 2.00 20.53
N THR A 60 -6.16 1.93 21.33
CA THR A 60 -6.15 1.19 22.61
C THR A 60 -6.47 2.06 23.82
N SER A 61 -6.75 3.34 23.59
CA SER A 61 -7.33 4.19 24.64
C SER A 61 -8.76 3.70 24.81
N LYS A 62 -8.92 2.74 25.72
CA LYS A 62 -10.19 2.24 26.21
C LYS A 62 -10.26 2.62 27.68
N SER A 63 -10.93 3.72 27.98
CA SER A 63 -11.80 3.96 29.15
C SER A 63 -11.90 5.47 29.46
N GLY A 64 -12.55 6.26 28.60
CA GLY A 64 -12.97 7.62 28.96
C GLY A 64 -13.62 8.39 27.81
N ALA A 65 -14.39 9.44 28.12
CA ALA A 65 -15.00 10.35 27.14
C ALA A 65 -13.99 11.02 26.17
N ASP A 66 -12.71 11.02 26.54
CA ASP A 66 -11.56 11.48 25.75
C ASP A 66 -11.22 10.55 24.55
N ASP A 67 -11.76 9.32 24.52
CA ASP A 67 -11.47 8.32 23.48
C ASP A 67 -12.30 8.51 22.20
N SER A 68 -13.57 8.93 22.33
CA SER A 68 -14.40 9.33 21.17
C SER A 68 -13.74 10.49 20.43
N GLN A 69 -13.25 11.47 21.17
CA GLN A 69 -12.60 12.65 20.62
C GLN A 69 -11.31 12.29 19.85
N LYS A 70 -10.56 11.26 20.26
CA LYS A 70 -9.33 10.82 19.58
C LYS A 70 -9.60 10.01 18.31
N GLN A 71 -10.65 9.20 18.28
CA GLN A 71 -11.12 8.56 17.05
C GLN A 71 -11.64 9.61 16.06
N ASP A 72 -12.44 10.56 16.53
CA ASP A 72 -12.91 11.68 15.72
C ASP A 72 -11.73 12.53 15.22
N ILE A 73 -10.69 12.75 16.03
CA ILE A 73 -9.47 13.46 15.61
C ILE A 73 -8.69 12.66 14.58
N LEU A 74 -8.57 11.33 14.70
CA LEU A 74 -7.90 10.50 13.71
C LEU A 74 -8.59 10.58 12.36
N ASP A 75 -9.92 10.48 12.39
CA ASP A 75 -10.79 10.56 11.22
C ASP A 75 -10.71 11.93 10.56
N ASN A 76 -10.91 12.98 11.36
CA ASN A 76 -10.74 14.36 10.91
C ASN A 76 -9.32 14.65 10.43
N THR A 77 -8.28 14.07 11.03
CA THR A 77 -6.88 14.31 10.62
C THR A 77 -6.60 13.70 9.26
N MET A 78 -7.10 12.49 8.99
CA MET A 78 -6.92 11.83 7.70
C MET A 78 -7.71 12.56 6.60
N ASP A 79 -8.93 13.00 6.91
CA ASP A 79 -9.78 13.78 5.99
C ASP A 79 -9.19 15.18 5.72
N LEU A 80 -8.72 15.86 6.77
CA LEU A 80 -8.03 17.15 6.67
C LEU A 80 -6.73 17.06 5.88
N TYR A 81 -5.97 15.96 6.02
CA TYR A 81 -4.71 15.80 5.32
C TYR A 81 -4.92 15.80 3.80
N MET A 82 -5.85 14.97 3.31
CA MET A 82 -6.14 14.87 1.88
C MET A 82 -6.84 16.13 1.35
N THR A 83 -7.74 16.71 2.13
CA THR A 83 -8.38 18.00 1.79
C THR A 83 -7.34 19.11 1.65
N ARG A 84 -6.46 19.28 2.64
CA ARG A 84 -5.41 20.32 2.63
C ARG A 84 -4.40 20.11 1.51
N TYR A 85 -4.06 18.86 1.21
CA TYR A 85 -3.22 18.53 0.05
C TYR A 85 -3.87 19.03 -1.25
N LEU A 86 -5.15 18.74 -1.48
CA LEU A 86 -5.86 19.17 -2.70
C LEU A 86 -6.07 20.69 -2.75
N THR A 87 -6.38 21.32 -1.63
CA THR A 87 -6.48 22.79 -1.52
C THR A 87 -5.15 23.43 -1.90
N ASN A 88 -4.03 22.96 -1.32
CA ASN A 88 -2.70 23.49 -1.65
C ASN A 88 -2.32 23.23 -3.10
N LEU A 89 -2.63 22.05 -3.64
CA LEU A 89 -2.39 21.72 -5.04
C LEU A 89 -3.11 22.69 -5.98
N LYS A 90 -4.35 23.06 -5.65
CA LYS A 90 -5.15 24.02 -6.43
C LYS A 90 -4.65 25.46 -6.27
N ASN A 91 -4.18 25.83 -5.09
CA ASN A 91 -3.57 27.15 -4.86
C ASN A 91 -2.26 27.32 -5.62
N LEU A 92 -1.39 26.29 -5.63
CA LEU A 92 -0.11 26.32 -6.33
C LEU A 92 -0.27 26.17 -7.85
N HIS A 93 -1.29 25.44 -8.29
CA HIS A 93 -1.60 25.24 -9.70
C HIS A 93 -3.08 25.55 -9.99
N PRO A 94 -3.46 26.84 -10.07
CA PRO A 94 -4.86 27.25 -10.27
C PRO A 94 -5.51 26.65 -11.53
N HIS A 95 -4.73 26.46 -12.59
CA HIS A 95 -5.21 25.89 -13.85
C HIS A 95 -5.30 24.36 -13.86
N LEU A 96 -4.83 23.67 -12.81
CA LEU A 96 -4.90 22.21 -12.74
C LEU A 96 -6.36 21.75 -12.72
N LYS A 97 -6.75 20.90 -13.67
CA LYS A 97 -8.06 20.25 -13.69
C LYS A 97 -8.04 19.05 -12.74
N LEU A 98 -8.88 19.07 -11.72
CA LEU A 98 -9.04 17.94 -10.82
C LEU A 98 -9.68 16.77 -11.58
N ARG A 99 -8.99 15.63 -11.58
CA ARG A 99 -9.46 14.32 -12.08
C ARG A 99 -10.18 13.51 -11.00
N PRO A 100 -11.00 12.51 -11.36
CA PRO A 100 -11.70 11.64 -10.39
C PRO A 100 -10.79 11.02 -9.32
N VAL A 101 -9.53 10.72 -9.64
CA VAL A 101 -8.55 10.22 -8.66
C VAL A 101 -8.35 11.18 -7.48
N HIS A 102 -8.46 12.50 -7.68
CA HIS A 102 -8.36 13.48 -6.60
C HIS A 102 -9.61 13.43 -5.70
N HIS A 103 -10.79 13.21 -6.28
CA HIS A 103 -12.01 12.99 -5.50
C HIS A 103 -11.91 11.68 -4.70
N ALA A 104 -11.47 10.59 -5.34
CA ALA A 104 -11.24 9.31 -4.66
C ALA A 104 -10.23 9.42 -3.51
N ALA A 105 -9.24 10.32 -3.64
CA ALA A 105 -8.25 10.57 -2.61
C ALA A 105 -8.85 11.17 -1.32
N LEU A 106 -10.00 11.86 -1.39
CA LEU A 106 -10.73 12.35 -0.21
C LEU A 106 -11.37 11.22 0.59
N HIS A 107 -11.73 10.11 -0.07
CA HIS A 107 -12.33 8.93 0.56
C HIS A 107 -11.29 7.92 1.08
N LEU A 108 -10.00 8.29 1.04
CA LEU A 108 -8.92 7.39 1.41
C LEU A 108 -9.02 6.90 2.87
N SER A 109 -9.43 7.78 3.79
CA SER A 109 -9.67 7.44 5.21
C SER A 109 -10.77 6.39 5.35
N GLU A 110 -11.88 6.57 4.66
CA GLU A 110 -13.03 5.67 4.64
C GLU A 110 -12.62 4.29 4.09
N PHE A 111 -11.89 4.28 2.97
CA PHE A 111 -11.39 3.03 2.37
C PHE A 111 -10.38 2.31 3.26
N LEU A 112 -9.52 3.04 3.97
CA LEU A 112 -8.59 2.46 4.93
C LEU A 112 -9.32 1.80 6.11
N LYS A 113 -10.45 2.36 6.56
CA LYS A 113 -11.28 1.77 7.62
C LYS A 113 -12.03 0.53 7.15
N MET A 114 -12.62 0.59 5.96
CA MET A 114 -13.45 -0.50 5.43
C MET A 114 -12.63 -1.68 4.93
N TYR A 115 -11.52 -1.42 4.22
CA TYR A 115 -10.77 -2.43 3.48
C TYR A 115 -9.36 -2.66 4.02
N GLY A 116 -8.97 -1.93 5.06
CA GLY A 116 -7.61 -1.95 5.59
C GLY A 116 -6.61 -1.23 4.69
N PRO A 117 -5.30 -1.52 4.84
CA PRO A 117 -4.24 -0.84 4.08
C PRO A 117 -4.46 -0.90 2.57
N VAL A 118 -4.15 0.19 1.85
CA VAL A 118 -4.33 0.33 0.38
C VAL A 118 -3.83 -0.89 -0.41
N HIS A 119 -2.77 -1.53 0.06
CA HIS A 119 -2.19 -2.71 -0.60
C HIS A 119 -3.09 -3.95 -0.60
N GLY A 120 -4.07 -4.05 0.29
CA GLY A 120 -5.05 -5.13 0.30
C GLY A 120 -6.05 -5.05 -0.87
N TRP A 121 -6.26 -3.86 -1.42
CA TRP A 121 -7.31 -3.59 -2.40
C TRP A 121 -6.86 -2.80 -3.63
N TRP A 122 -5.56 -2.50 -3.77
CA TRP A 122 -5.02 -1.85 -4.97
C TRP A 122 -4.99 -2.79 -6.19
N THR A 123 -4.98 -2.20 -7.39
CA THR A 123 -5.08 -2.92 -8.68
C THR A 123 -3.77 -3.56 -9.14
N PHE A 124 -2.61 -3.10 -8.65
CA PHE A 124 -1.29 -3.54 -9.15
C PHE A 124 -1.03 -5.06 -9.15
N PRO A 125 -1.44 -5.85 -8.13
CA PRO A 125 -1.29 -7.30 -8.16
C PRO A 125 -2.11 -7.93 -9.28
N PHE A 126 -3.32 -7.42 -9.50
CA PHE A 126 -4.20 -7.86 -10.58
C PHE A 126 -3.65 -7.44 -11.94
N GLU A 127 -3.12 -6.22 -12.10
CA GLU A 127 -2.46 -5.78 -13.32
C GLU A 127 -1.26 -6.67 -13.68
N ARG A 128 -0.45 -7.06 -12.68
CA ARG A 128 0.66 -8.00 -12.88
C ARG A 128 0.17 -9.39 -13.30
N LEU A 129 -0.92 -9.87 -12.70
CA LEU A 129 -1.55 -11.13 -13.07
C LEU A 129 -2.07 -11.06 -14.51
N ILE A 130 -2.82 -10.02 -14.87
CA ILE A 130 -3.32 -9.78 -16.22
C ILE A 130 -2.16 -9.76 -17.23
N GLY A 131 -1.08 -9.02 -16.94
CA GLY A 131 0.10 -8.98 -17.80
C GLY A 131 0.85 -10.32 -17.89
N THR A 132 0.66 -11.24 -16.94
CA THR A 132 1.16 -12.61 -17.04
C THR A 132 0.24 -13.45 -17.93
N LEU A 133 -1.07 -13.36 -17.74
CA LEU A 133 -2.07 -14.07 -18.54
C LEU A 133 -2.02 -13.66 -20.01
N GLN A 134 -1.83 -12.37 -20.31
CA GLN A 134 -1.69 -11.84 -21.67
C GLN A 134 -0.47 -12.39 -22.43
N LYS A 135 0.53 -12.95 -21.73
CA LYS A 135 1.72 -13.56 -22.34
C LYS A 135 1.56 -15.05 -22.60
N ILE A 136 0.49 -15.66 -22.12
CA ILE A 136 0.20 -17.06 -22.41
C ILE A 136 -0.21 -17.14 -23.87
N THR A 137 0.50 -17.97 -24.64
CA THR A 137 0.10 -18.30 -26.00
C THR A 137 -1.23 -19.05 -25.94
N THR A 138 -2.27 -18.48 -26.53
CA THR A 138 -3.60 -19.09 -26.57
C THR A 138 -3.90 -19.67 -27.95
N ASN A 139 -4.91 -20.53 -27.99
CA ASN A 139 -5.45 -21.09 -29.23
C ASN A 139 -6.42 -20.13 -29.97
N GLU A 140 -6.60 -18.90 -29.45
CA GLU A 140 -7.50 -17.84 -29.95
C GLU A 140 -8.97 -18.25 -30.14
N LYS A 141 -9.39 -19.36 -29.53
CA LYS A 141 -10.76 -19.86 -29.60
C LYS A 141 -11.56 -19.41 -28.39
N LEU A 142 -12.56 -18.55 -28.62
CA LEU A 142 -13.50 -18.11 -27.60
C LEU A 142 -14.22 -19.33 -27.00
N GLY A 143 -14.24 -19.43 -25.66
CA GLY A 143 -14.79 -20.58 -24.93
C GLY A 143 -13.77 -21.67 -24.58
N GLU A 144 -12.62 -21.73 -25.26
CA GLU A 144 -11.47 -22.59 -24.90
C GLU A 144 -10.29 -21.77 -24.36
N LEU A 145 -10.34 -20.44 -24.50
CA LEU A 145 -9.27 -19.52 -24.14
C LEU A 145 -9.04 -19.48 -22.63
N GLU A 146 -10.11 -19.42 -21.86
CA GLU A 146 -10.07 -19.39 -20.39
C GLU A 146 -9.47 -20.68 -19.84
N GLU A 147 -9.87 -21.82 -20.39
CA GLU A 147 -9.33 -23.14 -20.06
C GLU A 147 -7.83 -23.21 -20.38
N THR A 148 -7.44 -22.82 -21.61
CA THR A 148 -6.03 -22.80 -22.04
C THR A 148 -5.16 -21.90 -21.14
N MET A 149 -5.64 -20.69 -20.84
CA MET A 149 -4.96 -19.77 -19.94
C MET A 149 -4.82 -20.35 -18.54
N LEU A 150 -5.89 -20.94 -18.00
CA LEU A 150 -5.88 -21.53 -16.66
C LEU A 150 -4.90 -22.70 -16.55
N HIS A 151 -4.98 -23.66 -17.46
CA HIS A 151 -4.08 -24.83 -17.45
C HIS A 151 -2.62 -24.42 -17.60
N THR A 152 -2.32 -23.48 -18.51
CA THR A 152 -0.95 -23.01 -18.72
C THR A 152 -0.43 -22.24 -17.49
N PHE A 153 -1.28 -21.41 -16.87
CA PHE A 153 -0.93 -20.70 -15.65
C PHE A 153 -0.64 -21.66 -14.48
N ILE A 154 -1.47 -22.70 -14.30
CA ILE A 154 -1.27 -23.73 -13.27
C ILE A 154 0.01 -24.50 -13.52
N ALA A 155 0.23 -24.98 -14.76
CA ALA A 155 1.44 -25.72 -15.13
C ALA A 155 2.70 -24.88 -14.86
N SER A 156 2.70 -23.61 -15.28
CA SER A 156 3.79 -22.67 -15.02
C SER A 156 4.04 -22.43 -13.53
N SER A 157 2.97 -22.32 -12.74
CA SER A 157 3.05 -22.10 -11.29
C SER A 157 3.62 -23.34 -10.58
N ASN A 158 3.18 -24.53 -10.97
CA ASN A 158 3.71 -25.80 -10.45
C ASN A 158 5.19 -25.95 -10.79
N MET A 159 5.58 -25.63 -12.03
CA MET A 159 6.98 -25.69 -12.45
C MET A 159 7.85 -24.73 -11.65
N ARG A 160 7.41 -23.47 -11.46
CA ARG A 160 8.13 -22.52 -10.59
C ARG A 160 8.27 -23.04 -9.17
N ASN A 161 7.20 -23.61 -8.60
CA ASN A 161 7.23 -24.17 -7.26
C ASN A 161 8.25 -25.32 -7.13
N ILE A 162 8.30 -26.22 -8.12
CA ILE A 162 9.31 -27.29 -8.19
C ILE A 162 10.72 -26.71 -8.23
N LEU A 163 10.97 -25.72 -9.10
CA LEU A 163 12.28 -25.09 -9.25
C LEU A 163 12.74 -24.33 -8.00
N THR A 164 11.80 -23.78 -7.22
CA THR A 164 12.10 -23.11 -5.94
C THR A 164 12.12 -24.05 -4.74
N SER A 165 11.68 -25.30 -4.91
CA SER A 165 11.61 -26.27 -3.83
C SER A 165 13.01 -26.78 -3.48
N PRO A 166 13.34 -26.96 -2.18
CA PRO A 166 14.60 -27.56 -1.77
C PRO A 166 14.76 -29.02 -2.22
N ARG A 167 13.67 -29.67 -2.64
CA ARG A 167 13.68 -31.03 -3.22
C ARG A 167 13.50 -30.93 -4.74
N LEU A 168 14.54 -30.48 -5.42
CA LEU A 168 14.57 -30.48 -6.88
C LEU A 168 14.73 -31.93 -7.39
N PRO A 169 13.88 -32.42 -8.31
CA PRO A 169 14.04 -33.74 -8.90
C PRO A 169 15.44 -33.91 -9.49
N PRO A 170 16.11 -35.08 -9.32
CA PRO A 170 17.49 -35.28 -9.77
C PRO A 170 17.73 -34.92 -11.24
N VAL A 171 16.74 -35.17 -12.10
CA VAL A 171 16.81 -34.85 -13.54
C VAL A 171 16.95 -33.35 -13.82
N LEU A 172 16.48 -32.49 -12.92
CA LEU A 172 16.55 -31.03 -13.06
C LEU A 172 17.73 -30.40 -12.31
N GLN A 173 18.52 -31.18 -11.55
CA GLN A 173 19.69 -30.68 -10.82
C GLN A 173 20.89 -30.39 -11.72
N HIS A 174 20.86 -30.87 -12.96
CA HIS A 174 21.96 -30.77 -13.94
C HIS A 174 21.60 -29.92 -15.17
N CYS A 175 20.45 -29.25 -15.17
CA CYS A 175 20.03 -28.30 -16.22
C CYS A 175 20.45 -26.88 -15.86
#